data_AF-A0A0E0NQM9-F1
#
_entry.id   AF-A0A0E0NQM9-F1
#
_cell.length_a   1.000
_cell.length_b   1.000
_cell.length_c   1.000
_cell.angle_alpha   90.00
_cell.angle_beta   90.00
_cell.angle_gamma   90.00
#
_symmetry.space_group_name_H-M   'P 1'
#
loop_
_entity.id
_entity.type
_entity.pdbx_description
1 polymer ?
#
loop_
_entity_poly.entity_id
_entity_poly.type
_entity_poly.pdbx_seq_one_letter_code
_entity_poly.pdbx_strand_id
1 'polypeptide(L)'
;MDEPGEPLLGLENFFDEDVDLENLPLEDVFEQLNTSQSGLSSADAAERLKLFGANRLEEKRENKIIKFLSFMWNPLSWVMEAAAVMALVLANGGSQGTDWEDFLGIVCLLIINSTISFIEENNAGDAAAALMARLALKTKVLRDEQWQELDASTLVPGDIISIRLGDIVPADARLLEGDPLKIDQSALTGESLPVTKRTGDIVFTGSTCKHGEIEAVLKAAHLVEDSTEVVGHFQKVLTSIGNFCICSIAIGAIVEVIIMFPIQHRSYRDGINNVLVLLIGGIPIAMPTVLSVTLAIGSHHLSQQGAITKRMTAIEEMAGMDVLCCDKTGTLTLNHLTVDKNLIEADGFAGVFPEHKYEIVRMIQGGGGHVCGMTGDGVNDAPALKKADIGIAVSDATDAARGAADIVLTEPGLSVIVSAVLTSRAIFQRMKNYTIGRCTYAESACAICDETEACGF
;
A
#
# COMPACT_ATOMS: atom_id res chain seq x y z
N MET A 1 18.99 53.09 9.86
CA MET A 1 18.63 52.11 10.91
C MET A 1 17.15 51.91 10.71
N ASP A 2 16.82 51.13 9.69
CA ASP A 2 15.44 50.79 9.37
C ASP A 2 15.10 49.55 10.20
N GLU A 3 14.01 49.65 10.95
CA GLU A 3 13.50 48.59 11.82
C GLU A 3 13.23 47.31 11.01
N PRO A 4 13.47 46.11 11.57
CA PRO A 4 12.99 44.89 10.95
C PRO A 4 11.46 44.91 10.98
N GLY A 5 10.86 44.96 9.79
CA GLY A 5 9.42 44.97 9.61
C GLY A 5 8.74 43.84 10.38
N GLU A 6 7.68 44.20 11.10
CA GLU A 6 6.76 43.25 11.71
C GLU A 6 6.28 42.21 10.68
N PRO A 7 6.06 40.94 11.06
CA PRO A 7 5.46 39.96 10.17
C PRO A 7 4.03 40.41 9.84
N LEU A 8 3.83 40.91 8.62
CA LEU A 8 2.54 41.38 8.12
C LEU A 8 1.61 40.20 7.79
N LEU A 9 0.39 40.29 8.36
CA LEU A 9 -0.86 39.56 8.10
C LEU A 9 -1.14 38.28 8.89
N GLY A 10 -2.29 38.30 9.58
CA GLY A 10 -2.80 37.27 10.48
C GLY A 10 -3.49 36.11 9.77
N LEU A 11 -3.49 34.97 10.46
CA LEU A 11 -4.05 33.68 10.05
C LEU A 11 -5.49 33.72 9.50
N GLU A 12 -6.29 34.73 9.84
CA GLU A 12 -7.74 34.74 9.56
C GLU A 12 -8.10 34.82 8.06
N ASN A 13 -7.24 35.39 7.20
CA ASN A 13 -7.54 35.55 5.78
C ASN A 13 -7.22 34.33 4.89
N PHE A 14 -6.46 33.35 5.38
CA PHE A 14 -6.11 32.15 4.60
C PHE A 14 -7.13 31.01 4.77
N PHE A 15 -7.95 31.05 5.82
CA PHE A 15 -8.96 30.02 6.12
C PHE A 15 -10.36 30.32 5.55
N ASP A 16 -10.56 31.47 4.90
CA ASP A 16 -11.80 31.69 4.16
C ASP A 16 -11.78 30.83 2.89
N GLU A 17 -12.45 29.68 2.94
CA GLU A 17 -12.70 28.77 1.82
C GLU A 17 -13.40 29.47 0.62
N ASP A 18 -13.91 30.69 0.83
CA ASP A 18 -14.68 31.48 -0.13
C ASP A 18 -13.87 32.50 -0.96
N VAL A 19 -12.54 32.58 -0.82
CA VAL A 19 -11.75 33.46 -1.70
C VAL A 19 -11.59 32.80 -3.08
N ASP A 20 -12.41 33.27 -4.02
CA ASP A 20 -12.40 32.86 -5.42
C ASP A 20 -11.15 33.38 -6.17
N LEU A 21 -10.01 32.77 -5.83
CA LEU A 21 -8.72 32.93 -6.50
C LEU A 21 -8.74 32.50 -7.97
N GLU A 22 -9.84 31.97 -8.52
CA GLU A 22 -9.95 31.65 -9.95
C GLU A 22 -10.09 32.92 -10.80
N ASN A 23 -10.83 33.91 -10.31
CA ASN A 23 -11.24 35.07 -11.11
C ASN A 23 -10.43 36.34 -10.86
N LEU A 24 -9.53 36.33 -9.87
CA LEU A 24 -8.67 37.48 -9.57
C LEU A 24 -7.57 37.65 -10.64
N PRO A 25 -7.10 38.87 -10.96
CA PRO A 25 -5.90 39.06 -11.77
C PRO A 25 -4.66 38.52 -11.03
N LEU A 26 -3.62 38.14 -11.77
CA LEU A 26 -2.41 37.50 -11.19
C LEU A 26 -1.71 38.38 -10.14
N GLU A 27 -1.73 39.71 -10.32
CA GLU A 27 -1.14 40.66 -9.37
C GLU A 27 -1.82 40.58 -7.99
N ASP A 28 -3.15 40.49 -7.96
CA ASP A 28 -3.93 40.37 -6.71
C ASP A 28 -3.68 39.02 -6.01
N VAL A 29 -3.35 37.96 -6.76
CA VAL A 29 -2.99 36.65 -6.21
C VAL A 29 -1.67 36.73 -5.44
N PHE A 30 -0.69 37.46 -5.99
CA PHE A 30 0.59 37.68 -5.32
C PHE A 30 0.41 38.48 -4.03
N GLU A 31 -0.46 39.50 -4.05
CA GLU A 31 -0.77 40.31 -2.88
C GLU A 31 -1.52 39.51 -1.81
N GLN A 32 -2.52 38.70 -2.18
CA GLN A 32 -3.28 37.87 -1.23
C GLN A 32 -2.44 36.74 -0.62
N LEU A 33 -1.59 36.08 -1.40
CA LEU A 33 -0.72 35.00 -0.92
C LEU A 33 0.58 35.52 -0.28
N ASN A 34 0.77 36.84 -0.21
CA ASN A 34 1.98 37.51 0.24
C ASN A 34 3.23 36.86 -0.36
N THR A 35 3.28 36.77 -1.69
CA THR A 35 4.40 36.13 -2.41
C THR A 35 4.86 37.03 -3.55
N SER A 36 6.15 36.94 -3.90
CA SER A 36 6.77 37.72 -4.99
C SER A 36 7.07 36.82 -6.18
N GLN A 37 7.27 37.41 -7.37
CA GLN A 37 7.71 36.66 -8.55
C GLN A 37 9.07 35.96 -8.37
N SER A 38 9.86 36.38 -7.37
CA SER A 38 11.13 35.74 -7.00
C SER A 38 10.99 34.53 -6.07
N GLY A 39 9.75 34.15 -5.71
CA GLY A 39 9.46 33.06 -4.79
C GLY A 39 9.57 33.45 -3.31
N LEU A 40 9.32 32.48 -2.42
CA LEU A 40 9.36 32.67 -0.98
C LEU A 40 10.78 32.53 -0.42
N SER A 41 11.06 33.14 0.73
CA SER A 41 12.28 32.86 1.48
C SER A 41 12.16 31.52 2.22
N SER A 42 13.29 30.83 2.43
CA SER A 42 13.28 29.57 3.19
C SER A 42 12.81 29.74 4.64
N ALA A 43 13.00 30.94 5.23
CA ALA A 43 12.53 31.25 6.58
C ALA A 43 11.00 31.38 6.63
N ASP A 44 10.42 32.13 5.69
CA ASP A 44 8.96 32.31 5.61
C ASP A 44 8.25 31.00 5.31
N ALA A 45 8.81 30.18 4.40
CA ALA A 45 8.27 28.86 4.11
C ALA A 45 8.27 27.95 5.35
N ALA A 46 9.32 28.00 6.18
CA ALA A 46 9.39 27.22 7.41
C ALA A 46 8.40 27.69 8.48
N GLU A 47 8.09 28.99 8.55
CA GLU A 47 7.03 29.51 9.41
C GLU A 47 5.65 29.10 8.93
N ARG A 48 5.37 29.24 7.62
CA ARG A 48 4.11 28.78 7.00
C ARG A 48 3.91 27.28 7.20
N LEU A 49 4.96 26.47 7.10
CA LEU A 49 4.87 25.03 7.32
C LEU A 49 4.46 24.67 8.76
N LYS A 50 4.87 25.48 9.75
CA LYS A 50 4.42 25.30 11.15
C LYS A 50 2.97 25.71 11.35
N LEU A 51 2.47 26.68 10.57
CA LEU A 51 1.12 27.20 10.66
C LEU A 51 0.10 26.31 9.93
N PHE A 52 0.38 25.95 8.68
CA PHE A 52 -0.51 25.17 7.82
C PHE A 52 -0.31 23.66 7.97
N GLY A 53 0.81 23.22 8.53
CA GLY A 53 1.19 21.82 8.55
C GLY A 53 1.84 21.35 7.25
N ALA A 54 2.29 20.10 7.23
CA ALA A 54 2.89 19.50 6.05
C ALA A 54 1.83 19.23 4.97
N ASN A 55 2.17 19.45 3.71
CA ASN A 55 1.34 19.08 2.56
C ASN A 55 1.33 17.55 2.40
N ARG A 56 0.64 16.86 3.30
CA ARG A 56 0.35 15.42 3.26
C ARG A 56 -1.06 15.25 3.80
N LEU A 57 -1.77 14.26 3.26
CA LEU A 57 -3.01 13.81 3.89
C LEU A 57 -2.75 13.53 5.37
N GLU A 58 -3.68 13.95 6.23
CA GLU A 58 -3.61 13.60 7.64
C GLU A 58 -3.59 12.08 7.77
N GLU A 59 -2.43 11.52 8.09
CA GLU A 59 -2.33 10.15 8.53
C GLU A 59 -3.21 10.02 9.77
N LYS A 60 -4.30 9.25 9.66
CA LYS A 60 -5.13 8.89 10.82
C LYS A 60 -4.21 8.25 11.84
N ARG A 61 -3.84 9.01 12.87
CA ARG A 61 -3.00 8.51 13.96
C ARG A 61 -3.80 7.48 14.74
N GLU A 62 -3.61 6.21 14.37
CA GLU A 62 -4.12 5.14 15.20
C GLU A 62 -3.36 5.13 16.53
N ASN A 63 -4.11 5.21 17.62
CA ASN A 63 -3.51 5.06 18.94
C ASN A 63 -2.90 3.67 19.04
N LYS A 64 -1.62 3.58 19.42
CA LYS A 64 -0.89 2.31 19.55
C LYS A 64 -1.61 1.27 20.43
N ILE A 65 -2.33 1.73 21.46
CA ILE A 65 -3.12 0.87 22.35
C ILE A 65 -4.35 0.31 21.63
N ILE A 66 -5.05 1.13 20.83
CA ILE A 66 -6.21 0.68 20.05
C ILE A 66 -5.75 -0.32 18.99
N LYS A 67 -4.61 -0.05 18.33
CA LYS A 67 -4.00 -0.99 17.39
C LYS A 67 -3.63 -2.31 18.08
N PHE A 68 -3.06 -2.27 19.28
CA PHE A 68 -2.81 -3.46 20.10
C PHE A 68 -4.10 -4.25 20.41
N LEU A 69 -5.15 -3.56 20.87
CA LEU A 69 -6.45 -4.18 21.17
C LEU A 69 -7.13 -4.75 19.91
N SER A 70 -6.92 -4.14 18.75
CA SER A 70 -7.43 -4.65 17.47
C SER A 70 -6.87 -6.03 17.12
N PHE A 71 -5.64 -6.37 17.55
CA PHE A 71 -5.10 -7.73 17.36
C PHE A 71 -5.85 -8.77 18.18
N MET A 72 -6.42 -8.38 19.32
CA MET A 72 -7.27 -9.25 20.13
C MET A 72 -8.68 -9.41 19.51
N TRP A 73 -9.11 -8.49 18.65
CA TRP A 73 -10.46 -8.43 18.11
C TRP A 73 -10.54 -8.86 16.64
N ASN A 74 -9.91 -9.98 16.31
CA ASN A 74 -10.01 -10.60 14.99
C ASN A 74 -10.92 -11.86 15.04
N PRO A 75 -11.50 -12.31 13.91
CA PRO A 75 -12.42 -13.46 13.89
C PRO A 75 -11.82 -14.76 14.47
N LEU A 76 -10.51 -14.96 14.37
CA LEU A 76 -9.82 -16.13 14.95
C LEU A 76 -9.69 -16.00 16.47
N SER A 77 -9.42 -14.80 16.97
CA SER A 77 -9.36 -14.49 18.41
C SER A 77 -10.73 -14.61 19.08
N TRP A 78 -11.83 -14.35 18.37
CA TRP A 78 -13.18 -14.58 18.91
C TRP A 78 -13.44 -16.05 19.25
N VAL A 79 -12.92 -16.98 18.44
CA VAL A 79 -13.06 -18.41 18.72
C VAL A 79 -12.25 -18.81 19.95
N MET A 80 -11.05 -18.22 20.14
CA MET A 80 -10.25 -18.42 21.36
C MET A 80 -10.88 -17.78 22.60
N GLU A 81 -11.52 -16.62 22.47
CA GLU A 81 -12.27 -16.00 23.55
C GLU A 81 -13.48 -16.86 23.93
N ALA A 82 -14.18 -17.44 22.93
CA ALA A 82 -15.23 -18.42 23.18
C ALA A 82 -14.70 -19.66 23.91
N ALA A 83 -13.51 -20.15 23.56
CA ALA A 83 -12.84 -21.26 24.25
C ALA A 83 -12.48 -20.90 25.70
N ALA A 84 -11.99 -19.68 25.95
CA ALA A 84 -11.70 -19.20 27.30
C ALA A 84 -12.99 -19.12 28.16
N VAL A 85 -14.07 -18.56 27.59
CA VAL A 85 -15.38 -18.51 28.27
C VAL A 85 -15.93 -19.92 28.50
N MET A 86 -15.73 -20.85 27.55
CA MET A 86 -16.13 -22.25 27.68
C MET A 86 -15.43 -22.93 28.85
N ALA A 87 -14.12 -22.74 29.00
CA ALA A 87 -13.34 -23.25 30.13
C ALA A 87 -13.84 -22.70 31.48
N LEU A 88 -14.28 -21.43 31.54
CA LEU A 88 -14.79 -20.83 32.76
C LEU A 88 -16.23 -21.28 33.11
N VAL A 89 -17.11 -21.38 32.11
CA VAL A 89 -18.55 -21.58 32.31
C VAL A 89 -18.92 -23.06 32.36
N LEU A 90 -18.41 -23.87 31.42
CA LEU A 90 -18.82 -25.27 31.26
C LEU A 90 -18.02 -26.24 32.14
N ALA A 91 -16.87 -25.84 32.68
CA ALA A 91 -16.11 -26.64 33.64
C ALA A 91 -16.73 -26.71 35.06
N ASN A 92 -17.82 -25.97 35.32
CA ASN A 92 -18.48 -25.92 36.64
C ASN A 92 -19.29 -27.19 37.00
N GLY A 93 -19.29 -28.22 36.15
CA GLY A 93 -20.18 -29.38 36.25
C GLY A 93 -19.70 -30.61 37.04
N GLY A 94 -18.63 -30.53 37.84
CA GLY A 94 -18.01 -31.72 38.49
C GLY A 94 -17.49 -31.54 39.92
N SER A 95 -16.90 -32.60 40.49
CA SER A 95 -16.31 -32.62 41.85
C SER A 95 -14.94 -31.93 41.96
N GLN A 96 -14.27 -31.69 40.83
CA GLN A 96 -13.14 -30.78 40.70
C GLN A 96 -13.68 -29.39 40.34
N GLY A 97 -13.10 -28.33 40.91
CA GLY A 97 -13.56 -26.94 40.68
C GLY A 97 -13.41 -26.48 39.23
N THR A 98 -13.65 -25.19 39.00
CA THR A 98 -13.51 -24.53 37.70
C THR A 98 -12.07 -24.58 37.20
N ASP A 99 -11.86 -24.84 35.92
CA ASP A 99 -10.53 -24.89 35.27
C ASP A 99 -10.01 -23.45 35.00
N TRP A 100 -9.83 -22.68 36.08
CA TRP A 100 -9.32 -21.30 36.03
C TRP A 100 -7.89 -21.23 35.48
N GLU A 101 -7.13 -22.32 35.61
CA GLU A 101 -5.78 -22.47 35.07
C GLU A 101 -5.78 -22.45 33.53
N ASP A 102 -6.73 -23.16 32.89
CA ASP A 102 -6.87 -23.18 31.43
C ASP A 102 -7.35 -21.83 30.89
N PHE A 103 -8.30 -21.18 31.58
CA PHE A 103 -8.72 -19.81 31.25
C PHE A 103 -7.53 -18.84 31.31
N LEU A 104 -6.76 -18.86 32.40
CA LEU A 104 -5.58 -18.02 32.55
C LEU A 104 -4.53 -18.33 31.49
N GLY A 105 -4.35 -19.61 31.16
CA GLY A 105 -3.45 -20.07 30.10
C GLY A 105 -3.83 -19.51 28.72
N ILE A 106 -5.10 -19.59 28.34
CA ILE A 106 -5.62 -19.07 27.06
C ILE A 106 -5.48 -17.54 27.00
N VAL A 107 -5.84 -16.83 28.07
CA VAL A 107 -5.70 -15.36 28.14
C VAL A 107 -4.22 -14.96 28.02
N CYS A 108 -3.32 -15.64 28.74
CA CYS A 108 -1.88 -15.42 28.62
C CYS A 108 -1.38 -15.69 27.19
N LEU A 109 -1.84 -16.77 26.55
CA LEU A 109 -1.48 -17.08 25.17
C LEU A 109 -1.95 -15.98 24.20
N LEU A 110 -3.17 -15.48 24.36
CA LEU A 110 -3.70 -14.37 23.54
C LEU A 110 -2.89 -13.08 23.74
N ILE A 111 -2.51 -12.76 24.97
CA ILE A 111 -1.68 -11.58 25.27
C ILE A 111 -0.29 -11.73 24.65
N ILE A 112 0.36 -12.89 24.80
CA ILE A 112 1.68 -13.15 24.22
C ILE A 112 1.61 -13.04 22.69
N ASN A 113 0.63 -13.70 22.06
CA ASN A 113 0.47 -13.64 20.61
C ASN A 113 0.21 -12.22 20.13
N SER A 114 -0.70 -11.47 20.79
CA SER A 114 -0.98 -10.07 20.44
C SER A 114 0.25 -9.17 20.62
N THR A 115 1.08 -9.43 21.63
CA THR A 115 2.32 -8.69 21.87
C THR A 115 3.34 -8.94 20.77
N ILE A 116 3.56 -10.20 20.38
CA ILE A 116 4.43 -10.56 19.26
C ILE A 116 3.91 -9.91 17.98
N SER A 117 2.61 -10.07 17.68
CA SER A 117 1.98 -9.47 16.52
C SER A 117 2.12 -7.96 16.47
N PHE A 118 1.93 -7.27 17.59
CA PHE A 118 2.07 -5.83 17.66
C PHE A 118 3.51 -5.36 17.42
N ILE A 119 4.49 -6.02 18.06
CA ILE A 119 5.91 -5.67 17.89
C ILE A 119 6.35 -5.91 16.44
N GLU A 120 6.01 -7.06 15.89
CA GLU A 120 6.41 -7.43 14.54
C GLU A 120 5.75 -6.55 13.48
N GLU A 121 4.45 -6.25 13.61
CA GLU A 121 3.73 -5.38 12.69
C GLU A 121 4.22 -3.93 12.77
N ASN A 122 4.56 -3.44 13.97
CA ASN A 122 5.14 -2.10 14.11
C ASN A 122 6.52 -2.02 13.46
N ASN A 123 7.38 -3.02 13.68
CA ASN A 123 8.71 -3.07 13.06
C ASN A 123 8.62 -3.18 11.53
N ALA A 124 7.66 -3.98 11.03
CA ALA A 124 7.36 -4.08 9.60
C ALA A 124 6.88 -2.74 9.02
N GLY A 125 5.99 -2.05 9.74
CA GLY A 125 5.49 -0.72 9.37
C GLY A 125 6.58 0.35 9.33
N ASP A 126 7.46 0.39 10.32
CA ASP A 126 8.58 1.34 10.37
C ASP A 126 9.56 1.11 9.19
N ALA A 127 9.83 -0.15 8.85
CA ALA A 127 10.64 -0.50 7.69
C ALA A 127 9.96 -0.09 6.37
N ALA A 128 8.65 -0.32 6.24
CA ALA A 128 7.87 0.10 5.07
C ALA A 128 7.83 1.63 4.93
N ALA A 129 7.67 2.38 6.02
CA ALA A 129 7.68 3.84 6.01
C ALA A 129 9.01 4.41 5.50
N ALA A 130 10.14 3.80 5.90
CA ALA A 130 11.46 4.18 5.39
C ALA A 130 11.60 3.93 3.87
N LEU A 131 10.96 2.89 3.35
CA LEU A 131 10.91 2.62 1.91
C LEU A 131 10.01 3.62 1.17
N MET A 132 8.82 3.93 1.70
CA MET A 132 7.89 4.90 1.12
C MET A 132 8.48 6.31 1.07
N ALA A 133 9.31 6.69 2.05
CA ALA A 133 10.02 7.97 2.03
C ALA A 133 10.92 8.14 0.79
N ARG A 134 11.44 7.04 0.21
CA ARG A 134 12.22 7.09 -1.04
C ARG A 134 11.37 7.29 -2.29
N LEU A 135 10.06 7.07 -2.19
CA LEU A 135 9.08 7.24 -3.26
C LEU A 135 8.28 8.55 -3.14
N ALA A 136 8.57 9.36 -2.12
CA ALA A 136 7.90 10.63 -1.92
C ALA A 136 8.06 11.51 -3.17
N LEU A 137 6.94 12.13 -3.58
CA LEU A 137 6.91 13.05 -4.72
C LEU A 137 7.86 14.22 -4.44
N LYS A 138 8.67 14.56 -5.44
CA LYS A 138 9.55 15.74 -5.40
C LYS A 138 9.04 16.80 -6.35
N THR A 139 9.26 18.05 -6.01
CA THR A 139 8.82 19.19 -6.80
C THR A 139 9.92 20.24 -6.86
N LYS A 140 10.08 20.85 -8.02
CA LYS A 140 10.97 22.00 -8.20
C LYS A 140 10.26 23.26 -7.73
N VAL A 141 10.83 23.88 -6.70
CA VAL A 141 10.31 25.10 -6.10
C VAL A 141 11.32 26.22 -6.27
N LEU A 142 10.82 27.45 -6.36
CA LEU A 142 11.64 28.66 -6.34
C LEU A 142 11.66 29.21 -4.92
N ARG A 143 12.79 29.03 -4.21
CA ARG A 143 13.01 29.58 -2.86
C ARG A 143 14.36 30.27 -2.78
N ASP A 144 14.41 31.41 -2.10
CA ASP A 144 15.60 32.28 -2.02
C ASP A 144 16.17 32.64 -3.42
N GLU A 145 15.28 32.90 -4.38
CA GLU A 145 15.60 33.19 -5.79
C GLU A 145 16.34 32.06 -6.54
N GLN A 146 16.36 30.86 -5.98
CA GLN A 146 17.00 29.68 -6.57
C GLN A 146 16.03 28.53 -6.74
N TRP A 147 16.15 27.83 -7.86
CA TRP A 147 15.39 26.60 -8.10
C TRP A 147 15.99 25.46 -7.28
N GLN A 148 15.19 24.89 -6.39
CA GLN A 148 15.55 23.79 -5.52
C GLN A 148 14.54 22.66 -5.68
N GLU A 149 14.99 21.41 -5.55
CA GLU A 149 14.12 20.24 -5.59
C GLU A 149 13.84 19.79 -4.16
N LEU A 150 12.57 19.92 -3.73
CA LEU A 150 12.12 19.61 -2.38
C LEU A 150 11.03 18.56 -2.38
N ASP A 151 10.83 17.89 -1.25
CA ASP A 151 9.72 16.95 -1.08
C ASP A 151 8.40 17.72 -1.11
N ALA A 152 7.43 17.21 -1.87
CA ALA A 152 6.11 17.80 -2.05
C ALA A 152 5.36 18.06 -0.72
N SER A 153 5.75 17.36 0.34
CA SER A 153 5.22 17.54 1.69
C SER A 153 5.66 18.78 2.43
N THR A 154 6.73 19.42 1.97
CA THR A 154 7.24 20.67 2.56
C THR A 154 6.73 21.91 1.84
N LEU A 155 5.86 21.72 0.84
CA LEU A 155 5.22 22.78 0.08
C LEU A 155 4.22 23.52 0.95
N VAL A 156 4.16 24.84 0.79
CA VAL A 156 3.25 25.72 1.51
C VAL A 156 2.49 26.61 0.54
N PRO A 157 1.30 27.11 0.92
CA PRO A 157 0.59 28.11 0.13
C PRO A 157 1.48 29.32 -0.18
N GLY A 158 1.50 29.72 -1.46
CA GLY A 158 2.33 30.81 -2.00
C GLY A 158 3.70 30.40 -2.53
N ASP A 159 4.13 29.14 -2.41
CA ASP A 159 5.33 28.65 -3.12
C ASP A 159 5.12 28.73 -4.64
N ILE A 160 6.18 29.11 -5.36
CA ILE A 160 6.22 29.01 -6.82
C ILE A 160 6.88 27.70 -7.19
N ILE A 161 6.21 26.94 -8.05
CA ILE A 161 6.64 25.62 -8.54
C ILE A 161 6.78 25.63 -10.06
N SER A 162 7.69 24.80 -10.58
CA SER A 162 7.80 24.52 -12.02
C SER A 162 7.15 23.18 -12.31
N ILE A 163 6.18 23.17 -13.21
CA ILE A 163 5.46 21.97 -13.64
C ILE A 163 5.96 21.60 -15.04
N ARG A 164 6.58 20.42 -15.16
CA ARG A 164 7.12 19.91 -16.43
C ARG A 164 6.32 18.74 -16.96
N LEU A 165 6.56 18.40 -18.22
CA LEU A 165 6.09 17.15 -18.82
C LEU A 165 6.43 15.96 -17.92
N GLY A 166 5.41 15.22 -17.47
CA GLY A 166 5.61 14.03 -16.63
C GLY A 166 5.36 14.22 -15.15
N ASP A 167 5.35 15.47 -14.68
CA ASP A 167 5.18 15.78 -13.27
C ASP A 167 3.72 15.59 -12.85
N ILE A 168 3.55 15.11 -11.62
CA ILE A 168 2.26 15.13 -10.92
C ILE A 168 2.14 16.47 -10.21
N VAL A 169 1.00 17.15 -10.39
CA VAL A 169 0.70 18.40 -9.71
C VAL A 169 0.57 18.13 -8.20
N PRO A 170 1.44 18.71 -7.34
CA PRO A 170 1.55 18.31 -5.94
C PRO A 170 0.51 18.95 -5.01
N ALA A 171 -0.10 20.04 -5.46
CA ALA A 171 -1.06 20.85 -4.72
C ALA A 171 -1.84 21.73 -5.72
N ASP A 172 -2.99 22.24 -5.32
CA ASP A 172 -3.79 23.11 -6.18
C ASP A 172 -3.00 24.39 -6.45
N ALA A 173 -2.82 24.70 -7.73
CA ALA A 173 -1.93 25.75 -8.15
C ALA A 173 -2.55 26.59 -9.27
N ARG A 174 -2.12 27.84 -9.35
CA ARG A 174 -2.52 28.78 -10.39
C ARG A 174 -1.36 29.05 -11.33
N LEU A 175 -1.62 28.92 -12.63
CA LEU A 175 -0.59 29.01 -13.66
C LEU A 175 -0.14 30.46 -13.87
N LEU A 176 1.17 30.66 -13.89
CA LEU A 176 1.82 31.94 -14.18
C LEU A 176 1.96 32.16 -15.70
N GLU A 177 2.67 33.21 -16.10
CA GLU A 177 2.92 33.50 -17.50
C GLU A 177 3.79 32.42 -18.15
N GLY A 178 3.33 31.88 -19.28
CA GLY A 178 4.06 30.84 -19.99
C GLY A 178 3.27 30.21 -21.14
N ASP A 179 3.87 29.20 -21.76
CA ASP A 179 3.21 28.46 -22.83
C ASP A 179 2.08 27.57 -22.28
N PRO A 180 0.95 27.40 -22.99
CA PRO A 180 -0.13 26.54 -22.54
C PRO A 180 0.32 25.10 -22.34
N LEU A 181 -0.09 24.48 -21.23
CA LEU A 181 0.15 23.06 -20.97
C LEU A 181 -1.12 22.22 -21.13
N LYS A 182 -0.93 20.92 -21.36
CA LYS A 182 -2.02 19.93 -21.35
C LYS A 182 -1.95 19.11 -20.09
N ILE A 183 -3.06 19.07 -19.36
CA ILE A 183 -3.16 18.37 -18.08
C ILE A 183 -4.21 17.28 -18.20
N ASP A 184 -3.83 16.10 -17.73
CA ASP A 184 -4.73 14.97 -17.54
C ASP A 184 -5.34 15.05 -16.14
N GLN A 185 -6.66 15.28 -16.10
CA GLN A 185 -7.47 15.35 -14.88
C GLN A 185 -8.38 14.13 -14.75
N SER A 186 -8.14 13.05 -15.52
CA SER A 186 -8.98 11.85 -15.53
C SER A 186 -9.16 11.22 -14.16
N ALA A 187 -8.16 11.34 -13.28
CA ALA A 187 -8.23 10.86 -11.91
C ALA A 187 -9.26 11.62 -11.05
N LEU A 188 -9.53 12.90 -11.34
CA LEU A 188 -10.41 13.78 -10.56
C LEU A 188 -11.80 13.90 -11.19
N THR A 189 -11.87 14.12 -12.50
CA THR A 189 -13.12 14.42 -13.21
C THR A 189 -13.71 13.20 -13.91
N GLY A 190 -12.92 12.14 -14.08
CA GLY A 190 -13.28 10.98 -14.91
C GLY A 190 -13.23 11.23 -16.42
N GLU A 191 -12.87 12.45 -16.86
CA GLU A 191 -12.76 12.77 -18.28
C GLU A 191 -11.41 12.30 -18.83
N SER A 192 -11.44 11.47 -19.88
CA SER A 192 -10.22 10.82 -20.40
C SER A 192 -9.35 11.70 -21.30
N LEU A 193 -9.86 12.85 -21.77
CA LEU A 193 -9.12 13.73 -22.69
C LEU A 193 -8.35 14.81 -21.91
N PRO A 194 -7.06 15.01 -22.19
CA PRO A 194 -6.28 16.08 -21.57
C PRO A 194 -6.86 17.46 -21.89
N VAL A 195 -7.03 18.28 -20.86
CA VAL A 195 -7.53 19.64 -20.97
C VAL A 195 -6.35 20.59 -21.17
N THR A 196 -6.47 21.53 -22.11
CA THR A 196 -5.46 22.58 -22.30
C THR A 196 -5.70 23.71 -21.31
N LYS A 197 -4.68 24.02 -20.52
CA LYS A 197 -4.68 25.08 -19.51
C LYS A 197 -3.72 26.19 -19.92
N ARG A 198 -4.13 27.44 -19.70
CA ARG A 198 -3.40 28.65 -20.07
C ARG A 198 -3.02 29.44 -18.82
N THR A 199 -2.18 30.45 -18.99
CA THR A 199 -1.86 31.43 -17.94
C THR A 199 -3.12 31.93 -17.24
N GLY A 200 -3.09 31.92 -15.91
CA GLY A 200 -4.21 32.30 -15.06
C GLY A 200 -5.17 31.17 -14.72
N ASP A 201 -5.18 30.06 -15.45
CA ASP A 201 -6.05 28.91 -15.13
C ASP A 201 -5.55 28.16 -13.89
N ILE A 202 -6.46 27.46 -13.21
CA ILE A 202 -6.15 26.58 -12.08
C ILE A 202 -5.87 25.15 -12.55
N VAL A 203 -4.91 24.53 -11.87
CA VAL A 203 -4.54 23.13 -11.97
C VAL A 203 -4.73 22.46 -10.61
N PHE A 204 -5.24 21.23 -10.63
CA PHE A 204 -5.65 20.53 -9.43
C PHE A 204 -4.64 19.45 -9.03
N THR A 205 -4.54 19.22 -7.73
CA THR A 205 -3.67 18.22 -7.12
C THR A 205 -3.92 16.82 -7.69
N GLY A 206 -2.87 16.04 -7.95
CA GLY A 206 -2.98 14.70 -8.52
C GLY A 206 -3.16 14.65 -10.04
N SER A 207 -3.38 15.80 -10.69
CA SER A 207 -3.38 15.88 -12.14
C SER A 207 -1.98 15.66 -12.70
N THR A 208 -1.87 15.13 -13.93
CA THR A 208 -0.58 14.85 -14.57
C THR A 208 -0.34 15.75 -15.77
N CYS A 209 0.84 16.36 -15.89
CA CYS A 209 1.21 17.15 -17.06
C CYS A 209 1.59 16.25 -18.25
N LYS A 210 0.81 16.32 -19.34
CA LYS A 210 1.01 15.53 -20.57
C LYS A 210 1.77 16.28 -21.66
N HIS A 211 1.82 17.62 -21.60
CA HIS A 211 2.57 18.44 -22.55
C HIS A 211 2.82 19.85 -22.02
N GLY A 212 3.99 20.41 -22.31
CA GLY A 212 4.36 21.78 -21.93
C GLY A 212 5.18 21.86 -20.64
N GLU A 213 5.64 23.07 -20.34
CA GLU A 213 6.29 23.44 -19.09
C GLU A 213 5.80 24.84 -18.73
N ILE A 214 5.39 25.04 -17.48
CA ILE A 214 4.91 26.32 -16.99
C ILE A 214 5.17 26.44 -15.48
N GLU A 215 5.32 27.67 -15.01
CA GLU A 215 5.42 27.97 -13.58
C GLU A 215 4.02 28.18 -12.98
N ALA A 216 3.86 27.84 -11.70
CA ALA A 216 2.58 27.97 -11.01
C ALA A 216 2.79 28.38 -9.55
N VAL A 217 1.86 29.15 -9.00
CA VAL A 217 1.83 29.51 -7.58
C VAL A 217 0.83 28.63 -6.82
N LEU A 218 1.23 28.08 -5.67
CA LEU A 218 0.37 27.20 -4.88
C LEU A 218 -0.73 27.99 -4.14
N LYS A 219 -1.98 27.55 -4.29
CA LYS A 219 -3.15 28.10 -3.59
C LYS A 219 -3.36 27.44 -2.24
N ALA A 220 -3.43 26.10 -2.21
CA ALA A 220 -3.73 25.34 -1.02
C ALA A 220 -2.86 24.09 -0.94
N ALA A 221 -2.32 23.82 0.25
CA ALA A 221 -1.52 22.65 0.54
C ALA A 221 -2.40 21.55 1.15
N HIS A 222 -3.34 21.01 0.37
CA HIS A 222 -4.06 19.80 0.74
C HIS A 222 -4.00 18.81 -0.42
N LEU A 223 -3.17 17.77 -0.28
CA LEU A 223 -3.23 16.61 -1.15
C LEU A 223 -4.58 15.92 -0.99
N VAL A 224 -5.34 15.82 -2.06
CA VAL A 224 -6.51 14.94 -2.15
C VAL A 224 -6.03 13.67 -2.86
N GLU A 225 -5.90 12.56 -2.13
CA GLU A 225 -5.66 11.26 -2.75
C GLU A 225 -6.93 10.42 -2.64
N ASP A 226 -7.41 9.97 -3.80
CA ASP A 226 -8.58 9.11 -3.95
C ASP A 226 -8.13 7.66 -3.68
N SER A 227 -8.15 7.26 -2.40
CA SER A 227 -7.83 5.90 -1.98
C SER A 227 -9.03 4.99 -2.19
N THR A 228 -9.24 4.54 -3.42
CA THR A 228 -10.04 3.32 -3.64
C THR A 228 -9.26 2.14 -3.05
N GLU A 229 -9.53 1.81 -1.79
CA GLU A 229 -9.02 0.59 -1.15
C GLU A 229 -9.57 -0.64 -1.89
N VAL A 230 -8.84 -1.08 -2.91
CA VAL A 230 -9.05 -2.40 -3.51
C VAL A 230 -8.53 -3.41 -2.50
N VAL A 231 -9.45 -4.07 -1.79
CA VAL A 231 -9.13 -5.17 -0.87
C VAL A 231 -8.26 -6.19 -1.60
N GLY A 232 -7.01 -6.31 -1.18
CA GLY A 232 -6.00 -7.13 -1.84
C GLY A 232 -6.40 -8.61 -1.91
N HIS A 233 -6.04 -9.27 -3.01
CA HIS A 233 -6.26 -10.71 -3.22
C HIS A 233 -5.78 -11.55 -2.02
N PHE A 234 -4.61 -11.20 -1.48
CA PHE A 234 -4.02 -11.82 -0.30
C PHE A 234 -4.95 -11.87 0.93
N GLN A 235 -5.66 -10.78 1.23
CA GLN A 235 -6.57 -10.71 2.39
C GLN A 235 -7.77 -11.66 2.22
N LYS A 236 -8.24 -11.84 0.97
CA LYS A 236 -9.31 -12.81 0.65
C LYS A 236 -8.81 -14.25 0.83
N VAL A 237 -7.57 -14.54 0.42
CA VAL A 237 -6.94 -15.85 0.62
C VAL A 237 -6.81 -16.17 2.11
N LEU A 238 -6.31 -15.21 2.90
CA LEU A 238 -6.15 -15.38 4.35
C LEU A 238 -7.49 -15.63 5.05
N THR A 239 -8.53 -14.88 4.67
CA THR A 239 -9.90 -15.06 5.19
C THR A 239 -10.45 -16.44 4.81
N SER A 240 -10.18 -16.90 3.59
CA SER A 240 -10.62 -18.23 3.12
C SER A 240 -9.95 -19.37 3.89
N ILE A 241 -8.65 -19.24 4.18
CA ILE A 241 -7.91 -20.20 5.02
C ILE A 241 -8.46 -20.20 6.45
N GLY A 242 -8.68 -19.01 7.03
CA GLY A 242 -9.27 -18.89 8.36
C GLY A 242 -10.65 -19.56 8.44
N ASN A 243 -11.51 -19.30 7.45
CA ASN A 243 -12.82 -19.94 7.35
C ASN A 243 -12.73 -21.46 7.21
N PHE A 244 -11.77 -21.98 6.43
CA PHE A 244 -11.54 -23.42 6.34
C PHE A 244 -11.19 -24.03 7.70
N CYS A 245 -10.24 -23.45 8.44
CA CYS A 245 -9.88 -23.92 9.78
C CYS A 245 -11.06 -23.88 10.75
N ILE A 246 -11.83 -22.78 10.78
CA ILE A 246 -13.01 -22.64 11.65
C ILE A 246 -14.06 -23.71 11.32
N CYS A 247 -14.33 -23.95 10.03
CA CYS A 247 -15.26 -24.99 9.60
C CYS A 247 -14.80 -26.40 10.02
N SER A 248 -13.52 -26.72 9.84
CA SER A 248 -12.96 -28.01 10.24
C SER A 248 -13.06 -28.24 11.76
N ILE A 249 -12.76 -27.22 12.57
CA ILE A 249 -12.91 -27.28 14.03
C ILE A 249 -14.37 -27.46 14.42
N ALA A 250 -15.29 -26.72 13.78
CA ALA A 250 -16.71 -26.83 14.07
C ALA A 250 -17.25 -28.23 13.75
N ILE A 251 -16.84 -28.81 12.63
CA ILE A 251 -17.20 -30.19 12.25
C ILE A 251 -16.61 -31.18 13.26
N GLY A 252 -15.32 -31.05 13.60
CA GLY A 252 -14.65 -31.90 14.60
C GLY A 252 -15.36 -31.86 15.96
N ALA A 253 -15.63 -30.67 16.47
CA ALA A 253 -16.33 -30.48 17.75
C ALA A 253 -17.74 -31.07 17.73
N ILE A 254 -18.50 -30.88 16.64
CA ILE A 254 -19.84 -31.47 16.50
C ILE A 254 -19.76 -32.99 16.47
N VAL A 255 -18.82 -33.56 15.71
CA VAL A 255 -18.63 -35.01 15.61
C VAL A 255 -18.23 -35.60 16.97
N GLU A 256 -17.27 -35.00 17.68
CA GLU A 256 -16.88 -35.43 19.02
C GLU A 256 -18.07 -35.40 20.00
N VAL A 257 -18.83 -34.29 20.04
CA VAL A 257 -20.02 -34.18 20.90
C VAL A 257 -21.07 -35.23 20.54
N ILE A 258 -21.33 -35.46 19.25
CA ILE A 258 -22.33 -36.43 18.79
C ILE A 258 -21.88 -37.88 19.00
N ILE A 259 -20.58 -38.18 19.01
CA ILE A 259 -20.08 -39.55 19.25
C ILE A 259 -19.92 -39.81 20.75
N MET A 260 -19.29 -38.90 21.49
CA MET A 260 -18.90 -39.11 22.89
C MET A 260 -20.09 -39.19 23.84
N PHE A 261 -21.11 -38.33 23.67
CA PHE A 261 -22.25 -38.27 24.59
C PHE A 261 -23.24 -39.43 24.45
N PRO A 262 -23.75 -39.76 23.24
CA PRO A 262 -24.75 -40.81 23.09
C PRO A 262 -24.15 -42.21 22.87
N ILE A 263 -22.94 -42.36 22.29
CA ILE A 263 -22.37 -43.69 21.94
C ILE A 263 -21.42 -44.20 23.04
N GLN A 264 -20.47 -43.38 23.48
CA GLN A 264 -19.49 -43.78 24.51
C GLN A 264 -19.94 -43.52 25.94
N HIS A 265 -21.04 -42.79 26.15
CA HIS A 265 -21.55 -42.38 27.48
C HIS A 265 -20.46 -41.74 28.36
N ARG A 266 -19.60 -40.92 27.76
CA ARG A 266 -18.53 -40.23 28.49
C ARG A 266 -19.06 -39.19 29.46
N SER A 267 -18.26 -38.87 30.47
CA SER A 267 -18.55 -37.78 31.39
C SER A 267 -18.62 -36.46 30.63
N TYR A 268 -19.55 -35.58 31.05
CA TYR A 268 -19.70 -34.25 30.48
C TYR A 268 -18.41 -33.43 30.51
N ARG A 269 -17.60 -33.57 31.57
CA ARG A 269 -16.33 -32.84 31.70
C ARG A 269 -15.30 -33.28 30.67
N ASP A 270 -15.18 -34.58 30.43
CA ASP A 270 -14.20 -35.12 29.47
C ASP A 270 -14.54 -34.68 28.04
N GLY A 271 -15.84 -34.62 27.71
CA GLY A 271 -16.30 -34.11 26.42
C GLY A 271 -15.98 -32.62 26.20
N ILE A 272 -16.11 -31.79 27.24
CA ILE A 272 -15.74 -30.36 27.15
C ILE A 272 -14.22 -30.20 27.02
N ASN A 273 -13.42 -31.00 27.73
CA ASN A 273 -11.96 -30.95 27.65
C ASN A 273 -11.45 -31.28 26.23
N ASN A 274 -12.04 -32.28 25.56
CA ASN A 274 -11.66 -32.64 24.19
C ASN A 274 -11.98 -31.51 23.20
N VAL A 275 -13.17 -30.93 23.30
CA VAL A 275 -13.56 -29.76 22.50
C VAL A 275 -12.63 -28.57 22.75
N LEU A 276 -12.19 -28.36 24.00
CA LEU A 276 -11.27 -27.29 24.37
C LEU A 276 -9.88 -27.50 23.74
N VAL A 277 -9.35 -28.73 23.75
CA VAL A 277 -8.09 -29.09 23.08
C VAL A 277 -8.17 -28.84 21.59
N LEU A 278 -9.29 -29.21 20.95
CA LEU A 278 -9.52 -28.97 19.53
C LEU A 278 -9.55 -27.46 19.19
N LEU A 279 -10.20 -26.64 20.03
CA LEU A 279 -10.26 -25.19 19.84
C LEU A 279 -8.89 -24.53 20.00
N ILE A 280 -8.10 -24.90 21.02
CA ILE A 280 -6.78 -24.31 21.27
C ILE A 280 -5.76 -24.74 20.20
N GLY A 281 -5.78 -26.02 19.80
CA GLY A 281 -4.83 -26.59 18.85
C GLY A 281 -5.15 -26.28 17.38
N GLY A 282 -6.44 -26.14 17.05
CA GLY A 282 -6.89 -26.01 15.66
C GLY A 282 -6.72 -24.61 15.05
N ILE A 283 -6.61 -23.55 15.86
CA ILE A 283 -6.66 -22.17 15.36
C ILE A 283 -5.25 -21.66 15.01
N PRO A 284 -4.97 -21.28 13.75
CA PRO A 284 -3.66 -20.76 13.36
C PRO A 284 -3.53 -19.25 13.65
N ILE A 285 -3.60 -18.84 14.92
CA ILE A 285 -3.65 -17.42 15.32
C ILE A 285 -2.42 -16.63 14.81
N ALA A 286 -1.24 -17.27 14.78
CA ALA A 286 0.00 -16.64 14.35
C ALA A 286 0.14 -16.47 12.82
N MET A 287 -0.72 -17.12 12.02
CA MET A 287 -0.55 -17.17 10.57
C MET A 287 -0.65 -15.78 9.89
N PRO A 288 -1.69 -14.96 10.14
CA PRO A 288 -1.78 -13.61 9.58
C PRO A 288 -0.52 -12.77 9.81
N THR A 289 -0.03 -12.75 11.04
CA THR A 289 1.16 -11.98 11.44
C THR A 289 2.41 -12.50 10.74
N VAL A 290 2.69 -13.81 10.80
CA VAL A 290 3.91 -14.36 10.19
C VAL A 290 3.96 -14.10 8.69
N LEU A 291 2.81 -14.17 8.01
CA LEU A 291 2.73 -13.86 6.58
C LEU A 291 2.95 -12.37 6.30
N SER A 292 2.32 -11.47 7.07
CA SER A 292 2.52 -10.01 6.96
C SER A 292 4.00 -9.63 7.12
N VAL A 293 4.65 -10.16 8.16
CA VAL A 293 6.06 -9.92 8.47
C VAL A 293 6.97 -10.48 7.38
N THR A 294 6.65 -11.66 6.85
CA THR A 294 7.41 -12.27 5.74
C THR A 294 7.35 -11.40 4.49
N LEU A 295 6.20 -10.81 4.17
CA LEU A 295 6.06 -9.85 3.06
C LEU A 295 6.83 -8.56 3.33
N ALA A 296 6.79 -8.01 4.55
CA ALA A 296 7.51 -6.80 4.90
C ALA A 296 9.04 -6.98 4.82
N ILE A 297 9.57 -8.09 5.36
CA ILE A 297 10.99 -8.45 5.22
C ILE A 297 11.34 -8.69 3.75
N GLY A 298 10.44 -9.33 3.00
CA GLY A 298 10.57 -9.54 1.56
C GLY A 298 10.69 -8.24 0.78
N SER A 299 9.81 -7.28 1.04
CA SER A 299 9.83 -5.92 0.47
C SER A 299 11.13 -5.19 0.77
N HIS A 300 11.61 -5.28 2.02
CA HIS A 300 12.90 -4.73 2.40
C HIS A 300 14.05 -5.34 1.61
N HIS A 301 14.05 -6.67 1.42
CA HIS A 301 15.06 -7.36 0.62
C HIS A 301 15.00 -6.99 -0.87
N LEU A 302 13.80 -6.85 -1.45
CA LEU A 302 13.62 -6.35 -2.81
C LEU A 302 14.17 -4.93 -2.96
N SER A 303 13.94 -4.06 -1.98
CA SER A 303 14.48 -2.69 -2.02
C SER A 303 16.01 -2.67 -2.00
N GLN A 304 16.66 -3.60 -1.30
CA GLN A 304 18.11 -3.75 -1.33
C GLN A 304 18.63 -4.24 -2.69
N GLN A 305 17.81 -4.96 -3.45
CA GLN A 305 18.10 -5.38 -4.83
C GLN A 305 17.69 -4.32 -5.86
N GLY A 306 17.28 -3.13 -5.42
CA GLY A 306 16.91 -2.03 -6.30
C GLY A 306 15.47 -2.06 -6.82
N ALA A 307 14.55 -2.76 -6.16
CA ALA A 307 13.12 -2.75 -6.48
C ALA A 307 12.27 -2.38 -5.25
N ILE A 308 11.66 -1.20 -5.24
CA ILE A 308 10.82 -0.73 -4.13
C ILE A 308 9.37 -1.10 -4.42
N THR A 309 8.72 -1.83 -3.50
CA THR A 309 7.30 -2.19 -3.62
C THR A 309 6.42 -1.11 -2.96
N LYS A 310 5.48 -0.53 -3.70
CA LYS A 310 4.45 0.38 -3.17
C LYS A 310 3.35 -0.38 -2.44
N ARG A 311 2.97 -1.53 -2.99
CA ARG A 311 1.98 -2.44 -2.41
C ARG A 311 2.68 -3.74 -2.02
N MET A 312 2.61 -4.15 -0.76
CA MET A 312 3.24 -5.40 -0.32
C MET A 312 2.65 -6.63 -1.01
N THR A 313 1.37 -6.56 -1.41
CA THR A 313 0.68 -7.59 -2.19
C THR A 313 1.27 -7.76 -3.60
N ALA A 314 2.00 -6.78 -4.13
CA ALA A 314 2.65 -6.90 -5.44
C ALA A 314 3.71 -8.01 -5.48
N ILE A 315 4.24 -8.44 -4.33
CA ILE A 315 5.17 -9.58 -4.24
C ILE A 315 4.48 -10.89 -4.65
N GLU A 316 3.20 -11.06 -4.31
CA GLU A 316 2.40 -12.23 -4.71
C GLU A 316 2.18 -12.22 -6.23
N GLU A 317 1.72 -11.10 -6.76
CA GLU A 317 1.44 -10.94 -8.19
C GLU A 317 2.74 -11.13 -9.00
N MET A 318 3.86 -10.54 -8.55
CA MET A 318 5.17 -10.70 -9.18
C MET A 318 5.66 -12.16 -9.15
N ALA A 319 5.36 -12.92 -8.10
CA ALA A 319 5.69 -14.34 -8.04
C ALA A 319 4.88 -15.16 -9.06
N GLY A 320 3.61 -14.80 -9.26
CA GLY A 320 2.68 -15.42 -10.21
C GLY A 320 2.86 -14.98 -11.66
N MET A 321 3.63 -13.93 -11.92
CA MET A 321 3.85 -13.38 -13.25
C MET A 321 4.38 -14.42 -14.24
N ASP A 322 3.68 -14.54 -15.38
CA ASP A 322 4.00 -15.46 -16.47
C ASP A 322 4.25 -14.74 -17.81
N VAL A 323 3.66 -13.55 -18.01
CA VAL A 323 3.92 -12.68 -19.16
C VAL A 323 4.42 -11.32 -18.69
N LEU A 324 5.53 -10.84 -19.25
CA LEU A 324 6.08 -9.51 -19.00
C LEU A 324 6.08 -8.69 -20.30
N CYS A 325 5.22 -7.67 -20.36
CA CYS A 325 5.23 -6.68 -21.42
C CYS A 325 6.28 -5.60 -21.11
N CYS A 326 7.44 -5.68 -21.76
CA CYS A 326 8.47 -4.67 -21.62
C CYS A 326 8.31 -3.55 -22.66
N ASP A 327 8.38 -2.29 -22.23
CA ASP A 327 8.61 -1.20 -23.18
C ASP A 327 10.06 -1.22 -23.67
N LYS A 328 10.26 -0.91 -24.96
CA LYS A 328 11.59 -0.90 -25.58
C LYS A 328 12.45 0.23 -25.00
N THR A 329 11.88 1.42 -24.87
CA THR A 329 12.58 2.60 -24.34
C THR A 329 12.65 2.50 -22.82
N GLY A 330 13.81 2.80 -22.23
CA GLY A 330 14.00 2.76 -20.77
C GLY A 330 14.08 1.37 -20.11
N THR A 331 13.61 0.29 -20.73
CA THR A 331 13.71 -1.09 -20.19
C THR A 331 14.70 -1.97 -20.98
N LEU A 332 14.46 -2.18 -22.28
CA LEU A 332 15.33 -3.04 -23.13
C LEU A 332 16.51 -2.28 -23.74
N THR A 333 16.38 -0.96 -23.86
CA THR A 333 17.43 -0.07 -24.36
C THR A 333 17.92 0.83 -23.23
N LEU A 334 19.21 1.16 -23.21
CA LEU A 334 19.83 2.05 -22.21
C LEU A 334 19.41 3.53 -22.39
N ASN A 335 18.27 3.80 -23.03
CA ASN A 335 17.84 5.12 -23.51
C ASN A 335 18.97 5.91 -24.21
N HIS A 336 19.91 5.18 -24.80
CA HIS A 336 21.11 5.67 -25.45
C HIS A 336 21.17 5.00 -26.83
N LEU A 337 21.21 5.82 -27.88
CA LEU A 337 21.17 5.32 -29.25
C LEU A 337 22.48 4.59 -29.60
N THR A 338 22.42 3.27 -29.68
CA THR A 338 23.48 2.41 -30.24
C THR A 338 22.88 1.50 -31.32
N VAL A 339 23.63 1.32 -32.41
CA VAL A 339 23.19 0.51 -33.55
C VAL A 339 23.89 -0.84 -33.46
N ASP A 340 23.15 -1.88 -33.08
CA ASP A 340 23.56 -3.27 -33.23
C ASP A 340 22.74 -3.94 -34.34
N LYS A 341 23.39 -4.78 -35.15
CA LYS A 341 22.85 -5.29 -36.44
C LYS A 341 22.28 -6.70 -36.39
N ASN A 342 22.20 -7.32 -35.21
CA ASN A 342 21.70 -8.69 -35.10
C ASN A 342 20.60 -8.81 -34.03
N LEU A 343 19.34 -8.97 -34.47
CA LEU A 343 18.34 -9.67 -33.66
C LEU A 343 17.28 -10.30 -34.59
N ILE A 344 17.09 -11.61 -34.46
CA ILE A 344 16.09 -12.45 -35.15
C ILE A 344 15.30 -13.20 -34.06
N GLU A 345 14.02 -13.43 -34.36
CA GLU A 345 12.87 -13.86 -33.54
C GLU A 345 12.18 -12.73 -32.77
N ALA A 346 10.90 -12.50 -33.09
CA ALA A 346 10.10 -11.39 -32.59
C ALA A 346 8.73 -11.85 -32.09
N ASP A 347 8.55 -11.79 -30.77
CA ASP A 347 7.28 -11.91 -30.03
C ASP A 347 6.90 -10.52 -29.45
N GLY A 348 6.90 -9.48 -30.28
CA GLY A 348 6.75 -8.09 -29.84
C GLY A 348 5.73 -7.31 -30.66
N PHE A 349 5.00 -6.40 -30.00
CA PHE A 349 4.11 -5.45 -30.65
C PHE A 349 4.89 -4.19 -31.06
N ALA A 350 4.74 -3.74 -32.30
CA ALA A 350 5.39 -2.54 -32.82
C ALA A 350 4.35 -1.50 -33.29
N GLY A 351 4.70 -0.21 -33.23
CA GLY A 351 3.75 0.87 -33.58
C GLY A 351 2.58 0.97 -32.60
N VAL A 352 2.82 0.62 -31.33
CA VAL A 352 1.80 0.57 -30.28
C VAL A 352 1.57 1.97 -29.74
N PHE A 353 0.36 2.50 -29.95
CA PHE A 353 -0.09 3.74 -29.31
C PHE A 353 -0.41 3.49 -27.84
N PRO A 354 -0.43 4.52 -26.98
CA PRO A 354 -0.72 4.37 -25.55
C PRO A 354 -2.02 3.60 -25.25
N GLU A 355 -3.08 3.84 -26.04
CA GLU A 355 -4.37 3.16 -25.92
C GLU A 355 -4.25 1.65 -26.23
N HIS A 356 -3.39 1.31 -27.19
CA HIS A 356 -3.14 -0.08 -27.55
C HIS A 356 -2.38 -0.81 -26.43
N LYS A 357 -1.51 -0.14 -25.67
CA LYS A 357 -0.81 -0.76 -24.53
C LYS A 357 -1.81 -1.24 -23.48
N TYR A 358 -2.79 -0.40 -23.14
CA TYR A 358 -3.87 -0.76 -22.22
C TYR A 358 -4.68 -1.97 -22.73
N GLU A 359 -5.10 -1.94 -23.99
CA GLU A 359 -5.90 -3.03 -24.57
C GLU A 359 -5.10 -4.33 -24.69
N ILE A 360 -3.79 -4.28 -24.97
CA ILE A 360 -2.91 -5.45 -24.98
C ILE A 360 -2.89 -6.11 -23.59
N VAL A 361 -2.64 -5.34 -22.53
CA VAL A 361 -2.67 -5.85 -21.15
C VAL A 361 -4.03 -6.47 -20.83
N ARG A 362 -5.12 -5.78 -21.17
CA ARG A 362 -6.48 -6.26 -20.97
C ARG A 362 -6.77 -7.56 -21.72
N MET A 363 -6.28 -7.71 -22.95
CA MET A 363 -6.43 -8.92 -23.74
C MET A 363 -5.60 -10.08 -23.19
N ILE A 364 -4.40 -9.84 -22.68
CA ILE A 364 -3.56 -10.87 -22.04
C ILE A 364 -4.25 -11.39 -20.77
N GLN A 365 -4.78 -10.48 -19.95
CA GLN A 365 -5.55 -10.82 -18.76
C GLN A 365 -6.84 -11.58 -19.11
N GLY A 366 -7.65 -11.06 -20.05
CA GLY A 366 -8.98 -11.58 -20.35
C GLY A 366 -9.03 -12.78 -21.30
N GLY A 367 -8.05 -12.91 -22.20
CA GLY A 367 -8.01 -13.96 -23.23
C GLY A 367 -7.25 -15.22 -22.82
N GLY A 368 -6.30 -15.12 -21.88
CA GLY A 368 -5.46 -16.24 -21.46
C GLY A 368 -5.42 -16.53 -19.96
N GLY A 369 -5.98 -15.65 -19.12
CA GLY A 369 -5.87 -15.77 -17.65
C GLY A 369 -4.43 -15.64 -17.14
N HIS A 370 -3.56 -15.03 -17.95
CA HIS A 370 -2.16 -14.77 -17.63
C HIS A 370 -2.03 -13.63 -16.63
N VAL A 371 -1.05 -13.72 -15.74
CA VAL A 371 -0.69 -12.66 -14.78
C VAL A 371 0.31 -11.75 -15.48
N CYS A 372 -0.17 -10.60 -15.93
CA CYS A 372 0.58 -9.71 -16.80
C CYS A 372 1.34 -8.68 -15.99
N GLY A 373 2.68 -8.73 -16.06
CA GLY A 373 3.53 -7.61 -15.68
C GLY A 373 3.72 -6.64 -16.84
N MET A 374 3.81 -5.35 -16.57
CA MET A 374 4.12 -4.33 -17.58
C MET A 374 5.18 -3.37 -17.08
N THR A 375 6.17 -3.05 -17.93
CA THR A 375 7.13 -1.98 -17.67
C THR A 375 6.75 -0.70 -18.40
N GLY A 376 7.08 0.45 -17.81
CA GLY A 376 6.83 1.76 -18.41
C GLY A 376 7.73 2.85 -17.81
N ASP A 377 7.95 3.90 -18.59
CA ASP A 377 8.79 5.04 -18.23
C ASP A 377 8.02 6.37 -18.29
N GLY A 378 7.01 6.46 -19.15
CA GLY A 378 6.32 7.72 -19.45
C GLY A 378 4.90 7.82 -18.89
N VAL A 379 4.38 9.05 -18.93
CA VAL A 379 2.98 9.38 -18.66
C VAL A 379 1.97 8.60 -19.50
N ASN A 380 2.41 8.10 -20.66
CA ASN A 380 1.60 7.34 -21.59
C ASN A 380 1.41 5.89 -21.14
N ASP A 381 2.30 5.39 -20.29
CA ASP A 381 2.24 4.02 -19.77
C ASP A 381 1.40 3.92 -18.51
N ALA A 382 1.19 5.04 -17.80
CA ALA A 382 0.46 5.08 -16.54
C ALA A 382 -0.90 4.34 -16.57
N PRO A 383 -1.78 4.49 -17.59
CA PRO A 383 -3.03 3.73 -17.64
C PRO A 383 -2.82 2.22 -17.77
N ALA A 384 -1.82 1.80 -18.53
CA ALA A 384 -1.53 0.39 -18.77
C ALA A 384 -0.78 -0.24 -17.59
N LEU A 385 0.11 0.50 -16.92
CA LEU A 385 0.74 0.13 -15.65
C LEU A 385 -0.30 -0.10 -14.55
N LYS A 386 -1.26 0.81 -14.39
CA LYS A 386 -2.34 0.68 -13.40
C LYS A 386 -3.30 -0.47 -13.71
N LYS A 387 -3.40 -0.87 -14.99
CA LYS A 387 -4.25 -1.97 -15.45
C LYS A 387 -3.59 -3.35 -15.31
N ALA A 388 -2.28 -3.40 -15.46
CA ALA A 388 -1.49 -4.62 -15.30
C ALA A 388 -1.68 -5.22 -13.91
N ASP A 389 -1.47 -6.53 -13.78
CA ASP A 389 -1.47 -7.19 -12.48
C ASP A 389 -0.25 -6.71 -11.67
N ILE A 390 0.86 -6.43 -12.36
CA ILE A 390 2.03 -5.75 -11.78
C ILE A 390 2.50 -4.64 -12.72
N GLY A 391 2.30 -3.38 -12.30
CA GLY A 391 2.93 -2.23 -12.94
C GLY A 391 4.35 -2.02 -12.43
N ILE A 392 5.35 -1.96 -13.32
CA ILE A 392 6.77 -1.75 -13.00
C ILE A 392 7.26 -0.43 -13.63
N ALA A 393 7.56 0.56 -12.80
CA ALA A 393 8.21 1.79 -13.25
C ALA A 393 9.73 1.61 -13.27
N VAL A 394 10.37 1.99 -14.38
CA VAL A 394 11.84 1.99 -14.49
C VAL A 394 12.47 3.12 -13.64
N SER A 395 13.79 3.06 -13.40
CA SER A 395 14.48 4.02 -12.52
C SER A 395 14.36 5.47 -12.94
N ASP A 396 14.36 5.73 -14.25
CA ASP A 396 14.26 7.07 -14.83
C ASP A 396 12.80 7.42 -15.22
N ALA A 397 11.82 6.67 -14.72
CA ALA A 397 10.42 6.89 -15.04
C ALA A 397 9.92 8.23 -14.49
N THR A 398 9.00 8.85 -15.24
CA THR A 398 8.25 10.04 -14.83
C THR A 398 7.49 9.82 -13.52
N ASP A 399 7.22 10.89 -12.78
CA ASP A 399 6.46 10.80 -11.53
C ASP A 399 5.08 10.17 -11.73
N ALA A 400 4.43 10.46 -12.86
CA ALA A 400 3.18 9.81 -13.24
C ALA A 400 3.30 8.28 -13.37
N ALA A 401 4.35 7.79 -14.04
CA ALA A 401 4.59 6.36 -14.20
C ALA A 401 4.95 5.69 -12.87
N ARG A 402 5.81 6.34 -12.05
CA ARG A 402 6.10 5.89 -10.68
C ARG A 402 4.84 5.86 -9.83
N GLY A 403 3.99 6.87 -9.97
CA GLY A 403 2.68 7.02 -9.32
C GLY A 403 1.75 5.84 -9.60
N ALA A 404 1.62 5.49 -10.88
CA ALA A 404 0.72 4.43 -11.35
C ALA A 404 1.24 3.00 -11.15
N ALA A 405 2.55 2.82 -10.96
CA ALA A 405 3.18 1.50 -10.80
C ALA A 405 3.06 0.94 -9.37
N ASP A 406 3.16 -0.38 -9.28
CA ASP A 406 3.18 -1.15 -8.03
C ASP A 406 4.58 -1.32 -7.47
N ILE A 407 5.55 -1.37 -8.37
CA ILE A 407 6.96 -1.55 -8.07
C ILE A 407 7.74 -0.48 -8.85
N VAL A 408 8.64 0.20 -8.15
CA VAL A 408 9.51 1.22 -8.71
C VAL A 408 10.95 0.72 -8.61
N LEU A 409 11.61 0.57 -9.76
CA LEU A 409 13.03 0.20 -9.80
C LEU A 409 13.88 1.41 -9.43
N THR A 410 14.96 1.21 -8.68
CA THR A 410 15.96 2.25 -8.41
C THR A 410 17.21 2.08 -9.26
N GLU A 411 17.33 0.94 -9.94
CA GLU A 411 18.42 0.63 -10.85
C GLU A 411 17.84 0.28 -12.24
N PRO A 412 18.49 0.70 -13.34
CA PRO A 412 18.01 0.41 -14.67
C PRO A 412 18.27 -1.05 -15.06
N GLY A 413 17.42 -1.58 -15.96
CA GLY A 413 17.66 -2.83 -16.67
C GLY A 413 16.79 -4.01 -16.27
N LEU A 414 16.55 -4.90 -17.24
CA LEU A 414 15.70 -6.07 -17.10
C LEU A 414 16.21 -7.09 -16.06
N SER A 415 17.52 -7.10 -15.79
CA SER A 415 18.13 -7.99 -14.78
C SER A 415 17.56 -7.77 -13.38
N VAL A 416 17.25 -6.52 -13.03
CA VAL A 416 16.66 -6.16 -11.73
C VAL A 416 15.27 -6.77 -11.60
N ILE A 417 14.46 -6.70 -12.67
CA ILE A 417 13.12 -7.30 -12.72
C ILE A 417 13.21 -8.82 -12.56
N VAL A 418 14.13 -9.48 -13.28
CA VAL A 418 14.33 -10.93 -13.17
C VAL A 418 14.75 -11.33 -11.76
N SER A 419 15.68 -10.60 -11.14
CA SER A 419 16.09 -10.84 -9.75
C SER A 419 14.91 -10.66 -8.79
N ALA A 420 14.11 -9.61 -8.99
CA ALA A 420 12.93 -9.33 -8.17
C ALA A 420 11.88 -10.43 -8.29
N VAL A 421 11.64 -10.97 -9.49
CA VAL A 421 10.72 -12.10 -9.73
C VAL A 421 11.22 -13.37 -9.04
N LEU A 422 12.50 -13.71 -9.18
CA LEU A 422 13.08 -14.89 -8.53
C LEU A 422 13.01 -14.79 -7.01
N THR A 423 13.32 -13.61 -6.46
CA THR A 423 13.22 -13.32 -5.03
C THR A 423 11.77 -13.40 -4.53
N SER A 424 10.83 -12.81 -5.27
CA SER A 424 9.39 -12.86 -4.96
C SER A 424 8.86 -14.29 -4.95
N ARG A 425 9.26 -15.13 -5.93
CA ARG A 425 8.93 -16.57 -5.94
C ARG A 425 9.49 -17.31 -4.73
N ALA A 426 10.72 -17.00 -4.31
CA ALA A 426 11.30 -17.61 -3.12
C ALA A 426 10.55 -17.21 -1.82
N ILE A 427 10.15 -15.94 -1.71
CA ILE A 427 9.33 -15.45 -0.58
C ILE A 427 7.96 -16.14 -0.57
N PHE A 428 7.30 -16.16 -1.72
CA PHE A 428 5.98 -16.77 -1.88
C PHE A 428 6.00 -18.27 -1.57
N GLN A 429 7.05 -18.99 -1.98
CA GLN A 429 7.22 -20.40 -1.65
C GLN A 429 7.34 -20.63 -0.13
N ARG A 430 8.04 -19.75 0.60
CA ARG A 430 8.14 -19.83 2.07
C ARG A 430 6.78 -19.61 2.73
N MET A 431 6.03 -18.61 2.27
CA MET A 431 4.67 -18.34 2.75
C MET A 431 3.75 -19.55 2.53
N LYS A 432 3.76 -20.12 1.32
CA LYS A 432 2.99 -21.32 0.99
C LYS A 432 3.37 -22.51 1.87
N ASN A 433 4.67 -22.76 2.06
CA ASN A 433 5.15 -23.85 2.90
C ASN A 433 4.72 -23.67 4.37
N TYR A 434 4.80 -22.44 4.89
CA TYR A 434 4.33 -22.13 6.24
C TYR A 434 2.83 -22.35 6.38
N THR A 435 2.04 -21.88 5.41
CA THR A 435 0.59 -22.05 5.39
C THR A 435 0.20 -23.53 5.37
N ILE A 436 0.81 -24.32 4.48
CA ILE A 436 0.58 -25.76 4.42
C ILE A 436 0.95 -26.40 5.75
N GLY A 437 2.14 -26.13 6.30
CA GLY A 437 2.57 -26.70 7.57
C GLY A 437 1.64 -26.36 8.74
N ARG A 438 1.11 -25.13 8.78
CA ARG A 438 0.15 -24.71 9.81
C ARG A 438 -1.23 -25.35 9.63
N CYS A 439 -1.75 -25.44 8.40
CA CYS A 439 -3.01 -26.14 8.14
C CYS A 439 -2.89 -27.63 8.47
N THR A 440 -1.79 -28.29 8.08
CA THR A 440 -1.54 -29.69 8.45
C THR A 440 -1.43 -29.86 9.97
N TYR A 441 -0.81 -28.94 10.69
CA TYR A 441 -0.78 -29.00 12.15
C TYR A 441 -2.19 -28.88 12.77
N ALA A 442 -3.02 -27.97 12.26
CA ALA A 442 -4.40 -27.81 12.71
C ALA A 442 -5.24 -29.07 12.42
N GLU A 443 -5.08 -29.69 11.26
CA GLU A 443 -5.75 -30.95 10.91
C GLU A 443 -5.23 -32.12 11.74
N SER A 444 -3.92 -32.23 11.94
CA SER A 444 -3.34 -33.27 12.79
C SER A 444 -3.78 -33.12 14.25
N ALA A 445 -3.93 -31.90 14.77
CA ALA A 445 -4.50 -31.69 16.10
C ALA A 445 -5.94 -32.23 16.18
N CYS A 446 -6.72 -32.07 15.12
CA CYS A 446 -8.06 -32.65 15.01
C CYS A 446 -8.03 -34.19 14.91
N ALA A 447 -7.07 -34.75 14.16
CA ALA A 447 -6.95 -36.20 13.96
C ALA A 447 -6.31 -36.95 15.14
N ILE A 448 -5.38 -36.32 15.86
CA ILE A 448 -4.71 -36.90 17.03
C ILE A 448 -5.70 -37.06 18.19
N CYS A 449 -6.72 -36.18 18.31
CA CYS A 449 -7.81 -36.38 19.27
C CYS A 449 -8.60 -37.67 18.97
N ASP A 450 -8.72 -38.06 17.70
CA ASP A 450 -9.33 -39.34 17.28
C ASP A 450 -8.40 -40.55 17.49
N GLU A 451 -7.09 -40.42 17.22
CA GLU A 451 -6.14 -41.55 17.29
C GLU A 451 -5.60 -41.85 18.70
N THR A 452 -5.46 -40.84 19.58
CA THR A 452 -4.95 -41.08 20.95
C THR A 452 -5.91 -41.89 21.82
N GLU A 453 -7.17 -42.04 21.43
CA GLU A 453 -8.13 -42.91 22.14
C GLU A 453 -8.45 -44.23 21.44
N ALA A 454 -8.09 -44.40 20.17
CA ALA A 454 -8.12 -45.72 19.52
C ALA A 454 -7.04 -46.67 20.09
N CYS A 455 -5.94 -46.11 20.57
CA CYS A 455 -4.90 -46.82 21.33
C CYS A 455 -5.07 -46.54 22.83
N GLY A 456 -6.01 -47.23 23.47
CA GLY A 456 -6.31 -47.07 24.90
C GLY A 456 -5.07 -47.12 25.81
N PHE A 457 -4.63 -45.94 26.25
CA PHE A 457 -3.72 -45.72 27.36
C PHE A 457 -4.35 -44.79 28.38
#